data_AF-A0A6P0SA32-F1
#
_entry.id   AF-A0A6P0SA32-F1
#
_cell.length_a   1.000
_cell.length_b   1.000
_cell.length_c   1.000
_cell.angle_alpha   90.00
_cell.angle_beta   90.00
_cell.angle_gamma   90.00
#
_symmetry.space_group_name_H-M   'P 1'
#
loop_
_entity.id
_entity.type
_entity.pdbx_description
1 polymer ?
#
loop_
_entity_poly.entity_id
_entity_poly.type
_entity_poly.pdbx_seq_one_letter_code
_entity_poly.pdbx_strand_id
1 'polypeptide(L)'
;MSQHYYISPRFIDKLAVHITKNFLEIPHVRVPLILGIHGRKGEGKSFQCELVFERMGIEAVNMSSGELESPDAGDPARLIRLRYRETAEMIRVKGKMCVLMINDLDAGAGRFDERTQYTVNTQLVHGTLMNIADNPTNVQLPGSYDSQPIHRVPIIVTGNDFSTLYAPLTRDGRMTKFYWQPNREDRIGIVSGIFHGDGLSSGEIEQLIDTFDNQAIDFFSALRSRIYDEQIRKFIYDIGIDRVSSRVVNSKQGPPKFETPNFSISRLIEFGELIKAEQQRLELSGLAREYNQVPSLTSQASNTNTNTNSNYTIPTPDQPQANHKAPVSNPVISESTSPKVTNGLYQSQTGQHNGSKMPLDLGLDLETQDQIGELLAQGYRLTIEYGNERRVKNNAWKSGNPLPENNVSEAIAALTERLAEHKGQYVRLIGIDTKAKRRVLEKIIQRP
;
A
#
# COMPACT_ATOMS: atom_id res chain seq x y z
N MET A 1 -25.19 -17.28 10.40
CA MET A 1 -24.01 -18.10 10.05
C MET A 1 -23.19 -18.50 11.28
N SER A 2 -23.41 -17.84 12.43
CA SER A 2 -22.60 -17.92 13.65
C SER A 2 -22.71 -19.15 14.56
N GLN A 3 -23.69 -20.05 14.42
CA GLN A 3 -23.93 -21.06 15.48
C GLN A 3 -22.81 -22.11 15.67
N HIS A 4 -21.92 -22.30 14.68
CA HIS A 4 -20.90 -23.35 14.70
C HIS A 4 -19.46 -22.84 14.69
N TYR A 5 -19.26 -21.53 14.50
CA TYR A 5 -17.92 -20.96 14.48
C TYR A 5 -17.48 -20.56 15.89
N TYR A 6 -16.27 -20.98 16.26
CA TYR A 6 -15.66 -20.59 17.52
C TYR A 6 -15.21 -19.13 17.46
N ILE A 7 -15.56 -18.39 18.50
CA ILE A 7 -15.11 -17.02 18.71
C ILE A 7 -14.27 -17.01 19.99
N SER A 8 -13.05 -16.49 19.89
CA SER A 8 -12.13 -16.46 21.03
C SER A 8 -12.69 -15.58 22.16
N PRO A 9 -12.74 -16.07 23.42
CA PRO A 9 -13.24 -15.28 24.55
C PRO A 9 -12.51 -13.95 24.72
N ARG A 10 -11.18 -13.93 24.55
CA ARG A 10 -10.39 -12.68 24.63
C ARG A 10 -10.68 -11.71 23.49
N PHE A 11 -11.04 -12.22 22.31
CA PHE A 11 -11.38 -11.39 21.16
C PHE A 11 -12.78 -10.78 21.34
N ILE A 12 -13.75 -11.59 21.79
CA ILE A 12 -15.09 -11.13 22.16
C ILE A 12 -14.99 -10.04 23.21
N ASP A 13 -14.30 -10.32 24.32
CA ASP A 13 -14.19 -9.38 25.43
C ASP A 13 -13.60 -8.05 24.97
N LYS A 14 -12.47 -8.09 24.26
CA LYS A 14 -11.79 -6.88 23.78
C LYS A 14 -12.68 -6.05 22.86
N LEU A 15 -13.36 -6.69 21.91
CA LEU A 15 -14.17 -5.99 20.92
C LEU A 15 -15.49 -5.49 21.51
N ALA A 16 -16.19 -6.32 22.28
CA ALA A 16 -17.44 -5.97 22.94
C ALA A 16 -17.24 -4.82 23.93
N VAL A 17 -16.21 -4.90 24.79
CA VAL A 17 -15.89 -3.82 25.73
C VAL A 17 -15.57 -2.54 24.99
N HIS A 18 -14.77 -2.57 23.91
CA HIS A 18 -14.45 -1.36 23.14
C HIS A 18 -15.70 -0.71 22.53
N ILE A 19 -16.56 -1.51 21.91
CA ILE A 19 -17.79 -1.02 21.25
C ILE A 19 -18.72 -0.44 22.31
N THR A 20 -19.09 -1.23 23.32
CA THR A 20 -20.03 -0.80 24.35
C THR A 20 -19.53 0.44 25.09
N LYS A 21 -18.23 0.52 25.43
CA LYS A 21 -17.66 1.72 26.08
C LYS A 21 -17.84 3.00 25.26
N ASN A 22 -17.89 2.93 23.93
CA ASN A 22 -18.08 4.11 23.08
C ASN A 22 -19.53 4.60 23.02
N PHE A 23 -20.49 3.83 23.55
CA PHE A 23 -21.89 4.22 23.70
C PHE A 23 -22.27 4.61 25.14
N LEU A 24 -21.34 4.46 26.09
CA LEU A 24 -21.55 4.77 27.49
C LEU A 24 -20.87 6.09 27.88
N GLU A 25 -21.52 6.86 28.74
CA GLU A 25 -20.91 8.01 29.40
C GLU A 25 -20.19 7.55 30.67
N ILE A 26 -18.86 7.38 30.57
CA ILE A 26 -18.04 6.92 31.69
C ILE A 26 -17.34 8.13 32.31
N PRO A 27 -17.63 8.48 33.58
CA PRO A 27 -17.07 9.68 34.20
C PRO A 27 -15.54 9.56 34.35
N HIS A 28 -14.84 10.66 34.08
CA HIS A 28 -13.38 10.81 34.25
C HIS A 28 -12.50 9.86 33.43
N VAL A 29 -13.04 9.21 32.39
CA VAL A 29 -12.28 8.32 31.51
C VAL A 29 -12.36 8.81 30.06
N ARG A 30 -11.20 9.08 29.45
CA ARG A 30 -11.13 9.29 28.00
C ARG A 30 -11.23 7.93 27.30
N VAL A 31 -12.36 7.68 26.64
CA VAL A 31 -12.57 6.44 25.87
C VAL A 31 -11.94 6.60 24.47
N PRO A 32 -11.02 5.71 24.07
CA PRO A 32 -10.47 5.70 22.71
C PRO A 32 -11.57 5.36 21.71
N LEU A 33 -11.65 6.13 20.63
CA LEU A 33 -12.64 5.92 19.57
C LEU A 33 -12.25 4.72 18.68
N ILE A 34 -10.94 4.54 18.47
CA ILE A 34 -10.40 3.59 17.50
C ILE A 34 -9.84 2.35 18.21
N LEU A 35 -10.23 1.16 17.79
CA LEU A 35 -9.57 -0.09 18.14
C LEU A 35 -8.81 -0.61 16.93
N GLY A 36 -7.48 -0.68 17.05
CA GLY A 36 -6.63 -1.33 16.07
C GLY A 36 -6.34 -2.78 16.43
N ILE A 37 -6.80 -3.69 15.59
CA ILE A 37 -6.50 -5.13 15.66
C ILE A 37 -5.39 -5.45 14.65
N HIS A 38 -4.22 -5.86 15.12
CA HIS A 38 -3.09 -6.23 14.25
C HIS A 38 -2.55 -7.61 14.58
N GLY A 39 -1.89 -8.24 13.61
CA GLY A 39 -1.41 -9.61 13.72
C GLY A 39 -1.07 -10.17 12.35
N ARG A 40 -0.51 -11.38 12.29
CA ARG A 40 -0.14 -12.01 11.01
C ARG A 40 -1.35 -12.13 10.06
N LYS A 41 -1.07 -12.18 8.76
CA LYS A 41 -2.08 -12.48 7.74
C LYS A 41 -2.63 -13.89 7.97
N GLY A 42 -3.90 -14.10 7.65
CA GLY A 42 -4.51 -15.44 7.70
C GLY A 42 -5.00 -15.89 9.09
N GLU A 43 -4.79 -15.10 10.15
CA GLU A 43 -5.20 -15.47 11.52
C GLU A 43 -6.68 -15.18 11.84
N GLY A 44 -7.49 -14.82 10.84
CA GLY A 44 -8.94 -14.62 11.02
C GLY A 44 -9.35 -13.34 11.75
N LYS A 45 -8.53 -12.26 11.72
CA LYS A 45 -8.84 -10.97 12.37
C LYS A 45 -10.22 -10.42 11.98
N SER A 46 -10.46 -10.19 10.69
CA SER A 46 -11.72 -9.63 10.20
C SER A 46 -12.90 -10.58 10.39
N PHE A 47 -12.66 -11.89 10.20
CA PHE A 47 -13.69 -12.92 10.42
C PHE A 47 -14.14 -12.99 11.89
N GLN A 48 -13.22 -12.92 12.85
CA GLN A 48 -13.55 -12.85 14.28
C GLN A 48 -14.37 -11.59 14.61
N CYS A 49 -14.07 -10.44 13.99
CA CYS A 49 -14.91 -9.24 14.14
C CYS A 49 -16.33 -9.47 13.65
N GLU A 50 -16.51 -10.02 12.45
CA GLU A 50 -17.83 -10.31 11.88
C GLU A 50 -18.65 -11.25 12.78
N LEU A 51 -18.03 -12.30 13.31
CA LEU A 51 -18.69 -13.23 14.23
C LEU A 51 -19.13 -12.53 15.52
N VAL A 52 -18.30 -11.64 16.08
CA VAL A 52 -18.68 -10.85 17.25
C VAL A 52 -19.82 -9.89 16.92
N PHE A 53 -19.79 -9.24 15.76
CA PHE A 53 -20.85 -8.32 15.34
C PHE A 53 -22.19 -9.03 15.17
N GLU A 54 -22.19 -10.20 14.50
CA GLU A 54 -23.38 -11.05 14.36
C GLU A 54 -23.91 -11.44 15.75
N ARG A 55 -23.02 -11.87 16.66
CA ARG A 55 -23.40 -12.26 18.02
C ARG A 55 -23.94 -11.11 18.87
N MET A 56 -23.41 -9.90 18.69
CA MET A 56 -23.90 -8.69 19.37
C MET A 56 -25.16 -8.11 18.70
N GLY A 57 -25.53 -8.58 17.51
CA GLY A 57 -26.66 -8.04 16.73
C GLY A 57 -26.44 -6.62 16.24
N ILE A 58 -25.18 -6.23 16.01
CA ILE A 58 -24.79 -4.88 15.57
C ILE A 58 -24.47 -4.88 14.08
N GLU A 59 -24.57 -3.71 13.46
CA GLU A 59 -24.24 -3.54 12.05
C GLU A 59 -22.89 -2.85 11.88
N ALA A 60 -22.10 -3.32 10.92
CA ALA A 60 -20.83 -2.73 10.55
C ALA A 60 -20.90 -2.09 9.16
N VAL A 61 -20.50 -0.83 9.05
CA VAL A 61 -20.21 -0.20 7.77
C VAL A 61 -18.76 -0.50 7.43
N ASN A 62 -18.55 -1.27 6.36
CA ASN A 62 -17.22 -1.74 5.97
C ASN A 62 -16.56 -0.77 4.99
N MET A 63 -15.25 -0.61 5.13
CA MET A 63 -14.37 0.07 4.19
C MET A 63 -13.17 -0.82 3.89
N SER A 64 -12.81 -0.94 2.62
CA SER A 64 -11.59 -1.63 2.20
C SER A 64 -10.38 -0.69 2.15
N SER A 65 -9.16 -1.25 2.20
CA SER A 65 -7.93 -0.46 2.02
C SER A 65 -7.82 0.14 0.62
N GLY A 66 -8.28 -0.57 -0.40
CA GLY A 66 -8.28 -0.09 -1.79
C GLY A 66 -9.17 1.15 -2.01
N GLU A 67 -10.23 1.32 -1.22
CA GLU A 67 -11.05 2.54 -1.23
C GLU A 67 -10.32 3.76 -0.63
N LEU A 68 -9.23 3.53 0.10
CA LEU A 68 -8.41 4.58 0.69
C LEU A 68 -7.24 5.00 -0.22
N GLU A 69 -7.15 4.39 -1.40
CA GLU A 69 -6.21 4.75 -2.46
C GLU A 69 -6.98 5.44 -3.59
N SER A 70 -6.63 6.70 -3.87
CA SER A 70 -7.25 7.46 -4.97
C SER A 70 -6.20 8.34 -5.66
N PRO A 71 -6.26 8.50 -6.99
CA PRO A 71 -5.44 9.48 -7.69
C PRO A 71 -5.78 10.92 -7.28
N ASP A 72 -6.99 11.16 -6.76
CA ASP A 72 -7.46 12.47 -6.33
C ASP A 72 -7.13 12.71 -4.85
N ALA A 73 -6.25 13.67 -4.59
CA ALA A 73 -5.83 14.04 -3.25
C ALA A 73 -7.04 14.47 -2.39
N GLY A 74 -7.20 13.83 -1.23
CA GLY A 74 -8.25 14.16 -0.26
C GLY A 74 -9.57 13.40 -0.42
N ASP A 75 -9.76 12.64 -1.51
CA ASP A 75 -10.93 11.78 -1.65
C ASP A 75 -11.01 10.68 -0.57
N PRO A 76 -9.89 10.00 -0.19
CA PRO A 76 -9.90 9.04 0.91
C PRO A 76 -10.34 9.66 2.25
N ALA A 77 -9.93 10.90 2.52
CA ALA A 77 -10.33 11.65 3.71
C ALA A 77 -11.83 11.98 3.70
N ARG A 78 -12.36 12.39 2.55
CA ARG A 78 -13.79 12.65 2.36
C ARG A 78 -14.61 11.37 2.54
N LEU A 79 -14.13 10.25 2.00
CA LEU A 79 -14.82 8.95 2.08
C LEU A 79 -14.94 8.46 3.54
N ILE A 80 -13.87 8.54 4.34
CA ILE A 80 -13.92 8.18 5.77
C ILE A 80 -14.98 9.00 6.50
N ARG A 81 -15.03 10.32 6.26
CA ARG A 81 -16.03 11.22 6.89
C ARG A 81 -17.45 10.85 6.46
N LEU A 82 -17.64 10.54 5.19
CA LEU A 82 -18.95 10.13 4.66
C LEU A 82 -19.43 8.83 5.32
N ARG A 83 -18.59 7.79 5.35
CA ARG A 83 -18.93 6.49 5.98
C ARG A 83 -19.15 6.61 7.48
N TYR A 84 -18.39 7.45 8.16
CA TYR A 84 -18.60 7.74 9.58
C TYR A 84 -19.98 8.38 9.82
N ARG A 85 -20.35 9.39 9.03
CA ARG A 85 -21.67 10.04 9.13
C ARG A 85 -22.82 9.10 8.78
N GLU A 86 -22.66 8.28 7.73
CA GLU A 86 -23.61 7.23 7.35
C GLU A 86 -23.86 6.28 8.53
N THR A 87 -22.79 5.83 9.19
CA THR A 87 -22.89 4.95 10.37
C THR A 87 -23.57 5.66 11.55
N ALA A 88 -23.26 6.94 11.79
CA ALA A 88 -23.90 7.73 12.85
C ALA A 88 -25.41 7.90 12.61
N GLU A 89 -25.81 8.04 11.34
CA GLU A 89 -27.20 8.12 10.95
C GLU A 89 -27.92 6.77 11.09
N MET A 90 -27.24 5.65 10.79
CA MET A 90 -27.77 4.31 11.04
C MET A 90 -28.06 4.07 12.53
N ILE A 91 -27.18 4.52 13.43
CA ILE A 91 -27.41 4.44 14.88
C ILE A 91 -28.71 5.17 15.25
N ARG A 92 -28.88 6.40 14.73
CA ARG A 92 -30.06 7.23 14.98
C ARG A 92 -31.35 6.60 14.47
N VAL A 93 -31.35 6.13 13.22
CA VAL A 93 -32.55 5.64 12.54
C VAL A 93 -32.94 4.24 13.00
N LYS A 94 -31.96 3.35 13.20
CA LYS A 94 -32.21 1.95 13.58
C LYS A 94 -32.32 1.74 15.10
N GLY A 95 -31.81 2.67 15.90
CA GLY A 95 -31.80 2.54 17.36
C GLY A 95 -30.95 1.37 17.87
N LYS A 96 -29.91 0.98 17.11
CA LYS A 96 -28.99 -0.12 17.44
C LYS A 96 -27.55 0.38 17.39
N MET A 97 -26.66 -0.30 18.11
CA MET A 97 -25.23 -0.04 18.00
C MET A 97 -24.77 -0.35 16.56
N CYS A 98 -23.98 0.56 16.00
CA CYS A 98 -23.30 0.35 14.72
C CYS A 98 -21.83 0.73 14.85
N VAL A 99 -20.99 0.15 14.00
CA VAL A 99 -19.54 0.38 14.00
C VAL A 99 -19.06 0.73 12.59
N LEU A 100 -18.00 1.52 12.50
CA LEU A 100 -17.26 1.71 11.25
C LEU A 100 -16.06 0.74 11.26
N MET A 101 -15.98 -0.17 10.29
CA MET A 101 -14.89 -1.13 10.18
C MET A 101 -14.03 -0.84 8.95
N ILE A 102 -12.75 -0.58 9.17
CA ILE A 102 -11.75 -0.33 8.12
C ILE A 102 -10.82 -1.54 8.04
N ASN A 103 -10.90 -2.29 6.95
CA ASN A 103 -10.13 -3.50 6.73
C ASN A 103 -8.77 -3.23 6.09
N ASP A 104 -7.78 -4.03 6.47
CA ASP A 104 -6.44 -4.10 5.88
C ASP A 104 -5.73 -2.75 5.65
N LEU A 105 -5.82 -1.82 6.61
CA LEU A 105 -5.26 -0.46 6.47
C LEU A 105 -3.75 -0.44 6.10
N ASP A 106 -3.00 -1.49 6.43
CA ASP A 106 -1.57 -1.59 6.16
C ASP A 106 -1.22 -2.15 4.76
N ALA A 107 -2.18 -2.73 4.03
CA ALA A 107 -1.93 -3.30 2.70
C ALA A 107 -1.73 -2.23 1.60
N GLY A 108 -2.18 -0.99 1.86
CA GLY A 108 -2.09 0.14 0.93
C GLY A 108 -1.34 1.38 1.45
N ALA A 109 -1.09 1.45 2.75
CA ALA A 109 -0.51 2.64 3.40
C ALA A 109 0.92 2.44 3.94
N GLY A 110 1.42 1.19 3.96
CA GLY A 110 2.66 0.83 4.65
C GLY A 110 3.66 0.10 3.76
N ARG A 111 4.65 0.85 3.25
CA ARG A 111 6.00 0.41 2.84
C ARG A 111 6.11 -0.82 1.91
N PHE A 112 6.40 -0.54 0.65
CA PHE A 112 7.21 -1.42 -0.19
C PHE A 112 8.53 -0.70 -0.49
N ASP A 113 9.61 -1.09 0.18
CA ASP A 113 10.96 -0.50 0.18
C ASP A 113 11.19 0.81 0.93
N GLU A 114 12.37 0.93 1.54
CA GLU A 114 12.99 2.14 2.13
C GLU A 114 13.09 3.33 1.15
N ARG A 115 12.62 3.17 -0.09
CA ARG A 115 12.59 4.15 -1.17
C ARG A 115 11.19 4.66 -1.55
N THR A 116 10.09 4.08 -1.05
CA THR A 116 8.74 4.62 -1.30
C THR A 116 8.34 5.62 -0.23
N GLN A 117 8.24 6.90 -0.62
CA GLN A 117 7.71 7.95 0.24
C GLN A 117 6.25 7.65 0.62
N TYR A 118 5.84 8.01 1.85
CA TYR A 118 4.43 8.01 2.24
C TYR A 118 3.62 8.74 1.17
N THR A 119 2.62 8.08 0.59
CA THR A 119 1.69 8.75 -0.32
C THR A 119 0.97 9.86 0.47
N VAL A 120 0.76 11.03 -0.14
CA VAL A 120 0.02 12.15 0.48
C VAL A 120 -1.34 11.69 1.04
N ASN A 121 -1.94 10.70 0.41
CA ASN A 121 -3.18 10.05 0.84
C ASN A 121 -3.07 9.40 2.23
N THR A 122 -1.98 8.71 2.54
CA THR A 122 -1.79 8.06 3.85
C THR A 122 -1.75 9.08 4.99
N GLN A 123 -1.07 10.21 4.78
CA GLN A 123 -1.04 11.31 5.75
C GLN A 123 -2.43 11.93 5.96
N LEU A 124 -3.20 12.11 4.87
CA LEU A 124 -4.57 12.64 4.94
C LEU A 124 -5.55 11.68 5.63
N VAL A 125 -5.40 10.37 5.43
CA VAL A 125 -6.17 9.32 6.12
C VAL A 125 -5.89 9.39 7.63
N HIS A 126 -4.62 9.37 8.03
CA HIS A 126 -4.26 9.50 9.46
C HIS A 126 -4.74 10.83 10.06
N GLY A 127 -4.54 11.93 9.34
CA GLY A 127 -5.04 13.26 9.71
C GLY A 127 -6.54 13.26 9.97
N THR A 128 -7.30 12.61 9.10
CA THR A 128 -8.76 12.52 9.20
C THR A 128 -9.20 11.69 10.39
N LEU A 129 -8.58 10.52 10.60
CA LEU A 129 -8.86 9.66 11.76
C LEU A 129 -8.55 10.37 13.10
N MET A 130 -7.46 11.15 13.16
CA MET A 130 -7.15 11.96 14.35
C MET A 130 -8.23 13.02 14.62
N ASN A 131 -8.63 13.76 13.59
CA ASN A 131 -9.67 14.78 13.70
C ASN A 131 -11.01 14.20 14.17
N ILE A 132 -11.40 13.04 13.63
CA ILE A 132 -12.62 12.34 14.03
C ILE A 132 -12.52 11.84 15.48
N ALA A 133 -11.37 11.30 15.88
CA ALA A 133 -11.16 10.82 17.24
C ALA A 133 -11.21 11.94 18.29
N ASP A 134 -10.76 13.14 17.95
CA ASP A 134 -10.84 14.31 18.84
C ASP A 134 -12.26 14.85 18.98
N ASN A 135 -13.02 14.88 17.89
CA ASN A 135 -14.37 15.46 17.84
C ASN A 135 -15.38 14.48 17.22
N PRO A 136 -15.70 13.35 17.88
CA PRO A 136 -16.48 12.27 17.29
C PRO A 136 -17.95 12.62 17.03
N THR A 137 -18.46 13.65 17.68
CA THR A 137 -19.84 14.15 17.50
C THR A 137 -19.92 15.31 16.51
N ASN A 138 -18.79 15.78 15.96
CA ASN A 138 -18.72 16.87 15.01
C ASN A 138 -17.82 16.52 13.81
N VAL A 139 -18.32 15.65 12.94
CA VAL A 139 -17.60 15.22 11.74
C VAL A 139 -18.24 15.83 10.50
N GLN A 140 -17.67 16.92 10.00
CA GLN A 140 -18.17 17.64 8.81
C GLN A 140 -17.61 17.07 7.50
N LEU A 141 -18.35 17.27 6.41
CA LEU A 141 -17.86 17.02 5.05
C LEU A 141 -17.21 18.30 4.51
N PRO A 142 -16.13 18.22 3.72
CA PRO A 142 -15.52 19.40 3.10
C PRO A 142 -16.56 20.22 2.33
N GLY A 143 -16.69 21.51 2.64
CA GLY A 143 -17.65 22.42 2.00
C GLY A 143 -19.08 22.37 2.56
N SER A 144 -19.37 21.52 3.53
CA SER A 144 -20.65 21.48 4.26
C SER A 144 -20.39 21.68 5.75
N TYR A 145 -21.01 22.71 6.32
CA TYR A 145 -20.86 23.06 7.74
C TYR A 145 -22.22 23.02 8.40
N ASP A 146 -22.56 21.86 8.95
CA ASP A 146 -23.74 21.69 9.80
C ASP A 146 -23.31 21.76 11.27
N SER A 147 -24.02 22.52 12.08
CA SER A 147 -23.73 22.64 13.52
C SER A 147 -24.34 21.51 14.35
N GLN A 148 -25.22 20.68 13.75
CA GLN A 148 -25.90 19.61 14.48
C GLN A 148 -24.93 18.49 14.88
N PRO A 149 -24.86 18.14 16.18
CA PRO A 149 -24.08 17.00 16.63
C PRO A 149 -24.60 15.69 16.04
N ILE A 150 -23.68 14.78 15.70
CA ILE A 150 -23.99 13.42 15.27
C ILE A 150 -23.66 12.41 16.37
N HIS A 151 -24.19 11.19 16.25
CA HIS A 151 -23.85 10.10 17.16
C HIS A 151 -22.35 9.76 17.07
N ARG A 152 -21.74 9.50 18.22
CA ARG A 152 -20.38 8.93 18.32
C ARG A 152 -20.40 7.51 17.74
N VAL A 153 -19.46 7.19 16.85
CA VAL A 153 -19.35 5.88 16.20
C VAL A 153 -17.99 5.25 16.56
N PRO A 154 -17.95 4.07 17.22
CA PRO A 154 -16.69 3.35 17.41
C PRO A 154 -16.11 2.91 16.06
N ILE A 155 -14.79 3.06 15.92
CA ILE A 155 -14.06 2.67 14.70
C ILE A 155 -13.21 1.43 15.02
N ILE A 156 -13.34 0.38 14.20
CA ILE A 156 -12.52 -0.83 14.25
C ILE A 156 -11.60 -0.83 13.03
N VAL A 157 -10.30 -1.00 13.24
CA VAL A 157 -9.31 -1.04 12.17
C VAL A 157 -8.56 -2.35 12.25
N THR A 158 -8.46 -3.09 11.15
CA THR A 158 -7.62 -4.29 11.07
C THR A 158 -6.38 -4.04 10.22
N GLY A 159 -5.26 -4.65 10.58
CA GLY A 159 -4.02 -4.59 9.79
C GLY A 159 -3.04 -5.71 10.11
N ASN A 160 -1.89 -5.68 9.46
CA ASN A 160 -0.86 -6.69 9.66
C ASN A 160 0.16 -6.23 10.71
N ASP A 161 0.60 -4.97 10.62
CA ASP A 161 1.58 -4.43 11.54
C ASP A 161 1.38 -2.92 11.76
N PHE A 162 0.97 -2.59 12.97
CA PHE A 162 0.79 -1.21 13.43
C PHE A 162 2.04 -0.61 14.07
N SER A 163 3.21 -1.23 13.91
CA SER A 163 4.49 -0.65 14.32
C SER A 163 4.85 0.58 13.47
N THR A 164 4.46 0.55 12.19
CA THR A 164 4.71 1.62 11.21
C THR A 164 3.58 2.65 11.14
N LEU A 165 2.41 2.35 11.74
CA LEU A 165 1.31 3.30 11.83
C LEU A 165 1.74 4.59 12.55
N TYR A 166 1.25 5.71 12.02
CA TYR A 166 1.55 7.05 12.47
C TYR A 166 1.41 7.21 14.00
N ALA A 167 2.54 7.38 14.69
CA ALA A 167 2.62 7.43 16.15
C ALA A 167 1.63 8.40 16.84
N PRO A 168 1.29 9.57 16.26
CA PRO A 168 0.28 10.49 16.84
C PRO A 168 -1.13 9.92 17.03
N LEU A 169 -1.56 8.89 16.30
CA LEU A 169 -2.86 8.23 16.56
C LEU A 169 -2.85 7.45 17.89
N THR A 170 -1.66 7.00 18.31
CA THR A 170 -1.51 6.05 19.42
C THR A 170 -1.08 6.72 20.73
N ARG A 171 -0.50 7.93 20.67
CA ARG A 171 0.00 8.66 21.85
C ARG A 171 -1.08 9.43 22.61
N ASP A 172 -2.15 9.86 21.95
CA ASP A 172 -3.11 10.81 22.52
C ASP A 172 -4.37 10.17 23.14
N GLY A 173 -4.37 8.84 23.33
CA GLY A 173 -5.53 8.09 23.84
C GLY A 173 -6.70 7.99 22.86
N ARG A 174 -6.46 8.27 21.57
CA ARG A 174 -7.44 8.18 20.48
C ARG A 174 -7.67 6.73 20.02
N MET A 175 -6.60 5.92 20.05
CA MET A 175 -6.57 4.55 19.56
C MET A 175 -6.03 3.59 20.61
N THR A 176 -6.65 2.41 20.74
CA THR A 176 -6.08 1.26 21.47
C THR A 176 -5.58 0.22 20.48
N LYS A 177 -4.39 -0.33 20.71
CA LYS A 177 -3.87 -1.47 19.94
C LYS A 177 -4.24 -2.79 20.60
N PHE A 178 -4.57 -3.78 19.80
CA PHE A 178 -4.81 -5.15 20.20
C PHE A 178 -4.06 -6.07 19.25
N TYR A 179 -3.05 -6.75 19.78
CA TYR A 179 -2.32 -7.77 19.03
C TYR A 179 -3.09 -9.09 19.07
N TRP A 180 -3.47 -9.58 17.90
CA TRP A 180 -4.15 -10.84 17.71
C TRP A 180 -3.21 -11.88 17.13
N GLN A 181 -2.95 -12.91 17.94
CA GLN A 181 -2.29 -14.14 17.53
C GLN A 181 -2.96 -15.29 18.29
N PRO A 182 -3.71 -16.18 17.63
CA PRO A 182 -4.43 -17.28 18.26
C PRO A 182 -3.47 -18.18 19.04
N ASN A 183 -3.75 -18.42 20.34
CA ASN A 183 -3.01 -19.40 21.13
C ASN A 183 -3.46 -20.83 20.76
N ARG A 184 -2.86 -21.87 21.34
CA ARG A 184 -3.22 -23.26 21.01
C ARG A 184 -4.72 -23.54 21.22
N GLU A 185 -5.30 -23.08 22.32
CA GLU A 185 -6.73 -23.25 22.62
C GLU A 185 -7.63 -22.57 21.59
N ASP A 186 -7.31 -21.32 21.22
CA ASP A 186 -8.02 -20.58 20.18
C ASP A 186 -7.89 -21.29 18.83
N ARG A 187 -6.70 -21.80 18.48
CA ARG A 187 -6.50 -22.56 17.24
C ARG A 187 -7.36 -23.82 17.23
N ILE A 188 -7.39 -24.59 18.31
CA ILE A 188 -8.24 -25.79 18.43
C ILE A 188 -9.70 -25.41 18.26
N GLY A 189 -10.18 -24.37 18.95
CA GLY A 189 -11.55 -23.90 18.82
C GLY A 189 -11.90 -23.49 17.39
N ILE A 190 -11.06 -22.66 16.76
CA ILE A 190 -11.29 -22.17 15.40
C ILE A 190 -11.29 -23.32 14.38
N VAL A 191 -10.29 -24.20 14.43
CA VAL A 191 -10.17 -25.34 13.50
C VAL A 191 -11.30 -26.34 13.72
N SER A 192 -11.71 -26.58 14.97
CA SER A 192 -12.91 -27.39 15.27
C SER A 192 -14.17 -26.81 14.64
N GLY A 193 -14.30 -25.48 14.65
CA GLY A 193 -15.41 -24.79 13.96
C GLY A 193 -15.35 -24.92 12.44
N ILE A 194 -14.14 -24.90 11.85
CA ILE A 194 -13.94 -25.10 10.39
C ILE A 194 -14.38 -26.50 9.97
N PHE A 195 -14.01 -27.53 10.73
CA PHE A 195 -14.34 -28.93 10.45
C PHE A 195 -15.62 -29.42 11.16
N HIS A 196 -16.46 -28.49 11.62
CA HIS A 196 -17.70 -28.84 12.29
C HIS A 196 -18.63 -29.61 11.34
N GLY A 197 -19.05 -30.81 11.75
CA GLY A 197 -19.92 -31.68 10.96
C GLY A 197 -19.17 -32.62 10.00
N ASP A 198 -17.83 -32.54 9.95
CA ASP A 198 -17.00 -33.39 9.08
C ASP A 198 -16.55 -34.70 9.78
N GLY A 199 -16.96 -34.93 11.04
CA GLY A 199 -16.78 -36.20 11.75
C GLY A 199 -15.43 -36.41 12.44
N LEU A 200 -14.61 -35.37 12.57
CA LEU A 200 -13.32 -35.43 13.27
C LEU A 200 -13.49 -35.42 14.80
N SER A 201 -12.70 -36.25 15.48
CA SER A 201 -12.54 -36.20 16.93
C SER A 201 -11.64 -35.04 17.37
N SER A 202 -11.77 -34.61 18.64
CA SER A 202 -10.91 -33.56 19.21
C SER A 202 -9.43 -33.93 19.14
N GLY A 203 -9.09 -35.22 19.34
CA GLY A 203 -7.71 -35.70 19.23
C GLY A 203 -7.14 -35.60 17.82
N GLU A 204 -7.95 -35.86 16.79
CA GLU A 204 -7.52 -35.69 15.38
C GLU A 204 -7.34 -34.21 15.01
N ILE A 205 -8.17 -33.32 15.53
CA ILE A 205 -8.01 -31.86 15.32
C ILE A 205 -6.73 -31.37 15.99
N GLU A 206 -6.44 -31.81 17.22
CA GLU A 206 -5.18 -31.50 17.89
C GLU A 206 -3.98 -32.03 17.10
N GLN A 207 -4.05 -33.29 16.64
CA GLN A 207 -3.01 -33.87 15.80
C GLN A 207 -2.78 -33.05 14.52
N LEU A 208 -3.85 -32.61 13.86
CA LEU A 208 -3.75 -31.81 12.64
C LEU A 208 -3.08 -30.46 12.90
N ILE A 209 -3.43 -29.80 14.01
CA ILE A 209 -2.83 -28.53 14.40
C ILE A 209 -1.36 -28.71 14.77
N ASP A 210 -1.02 -29.74 15.52
CA ASP A 210 0.35 -30.02 15.95
C ASP A 210 1.23 -30.41 14.74
N THR A 211 0.66 -31.06 13.71
CA THR A 211 1.36 -31.36 12.45
C THR A 211 1.66 -30.10 11.63
N PHE A 212 0.77 -29.11 11.66
CA PHE A 212 0.87 -27.86 10.91
C PHE A 212 0.94 -26.64 11.84
N ASP A 213 1.77 -26.72 12.87
CA ASP A 213 1.93 -25.72 13.94
C ASP A 213 2.31 -24.33 13.43
N ASN A 214 3.10 -24.25 12.36
CA ASN A 214 3.59 -23.02 11.76
C ASN A 214 2.63 -22.41 10.73
N GLN A 215 1.52 -23.07 10.43
CA GLN A 215 0.51 -22.59 9.48
C GLN A 215 -0.51 -21.66 10.17
N ALA A 216 -0.99 -20.66 9.42
CA ALA A 216 -2.04 -19.76 9.87
C ALA A 216 -3.43 -20.43 9.80
N ILE A 217 -4.45 -19.81 10.38
CA ILE A 217 -5.82 -20.36 10.39
C ILE A 217 -6.39 -20.55 8.97
N ASP A 218 -6.10 -19.63 8.05
CA ASP A 218 -6.57 -19.70 6.66
C ASP A 218 -6.12 -20.98 5.93
N PHE A 219 -4.94 -21.53 6.26
CA PHE A 219 -4.47 -22.82 5.76
C PHE A 219 -5.48 -23.94 5.99
N PHE A 220 -6.06 -24.04 7.19
CA PHE A 220 -7.02 -25.10 7.52
C PHE A 220 -8.34 -24.92 6.76
N SER A 221 -8.77 -23.67 6.53
CA SER A 221 -9.93 -23.38 5.69
C SER A 221 -9.70 -23.74 4.23
N ALA A 222 -8.49 -23.46 3.72
CA ALA A 222 -8.07 -23.84 2.37
C ALA A 222 -7.96 -25.37 2.22
N LEU A 223 -7.42 -26.05 3.23
CA LEU A 223 -7.32 -27.51 3.30
C LEU A 223 -8.70 -28.16 3.18
N ARG A 224 -9.67 -27.68 3.95
CA ARG A 224 -11.06 -28.17 3.86
C ARG A 224 -11.63 -27.97 2.46
N SER A 225 -11.44 -26.78 1.87
CA SER A 225 -11.89 -26.49 0.49
C SER A 225 -11.23 -27.42 -0.54
N ARG A 226 -9.93 -27.67 -0.39
CA ARG A 226 -9.15 -28.47 -1.34
C ARG A 226 -9.63 -29.91 -1.46
N ILE A 227 -10.18 -30.47 -0.38
CA ILE A 227 -10.75 -31.82 -0.41
C ILE A 227 -12.02 -31.88 -1.27
N TYR A 228 -12.82 -30.81 -1.32
CA TYR A 228 -13.98 -30.72 -2.21
C TYR A 228 -13.58 -30.63 -3.69
N ASP A 229 -12.39 -30.11 -4.01
CA ASP A 229 -11.93 -29.99 -5.40
C ASP A 229 -11.91 -31.33 -6.14
N GLU A 230 -11.70 -32.46 -5.44
CA GLU A 230 -11.77 -33.77 -6.07
C GLU A 230 -13.18 -34.10 -6.58
N GLN A 231 -14.21 -33.84 -5.77
CA GLN A 231 -15.60 -34.07 -6.17
C GLN A 231 -16.02 -33.11 -7.27
N ILE A 232 -15.59 -31.85 -7.17
CA ILE A 232 -15.86 -30.83 -8.19
C ILE A 232 -15.19 -31.23 -9.51
N ARG A 233 -13.95 -31.74 -9.46
CA ARG A 233 -13.24 -32.23 -10.65
C ARG A 233 -13.97 -33.40 -11.28
N LYS A 234 -14.42 -34.38 -10.49
CA LYS A 234 -15.23 -35.50 -10.98
C LYS A 234 -16.53 -35.02 -11.62
N PHE A 235 -17.23 -34.08 -10.98
CA PHE A 235 -18.44 -33.46 -11.53
C PHE A 235 -18.18 -32.76 -12.87
N ILE A 236 -17.07 -32.03 -13.01
CA ILE A 236 -16.68 -31.40 -14.28
C ILE A 236 -16.45 -32.47 -15.36
N TYR A 237 -15.77 -33.57 -15.04
CA TYR A 237 -15.55 -34.67 -15.97
C TYR A 237 -16.86 -35.36 -16.39
N ASP A 238 -17.75 -35.64 -15.44
CA ASP A 238 -19.01 -36.35 -15.70
C ASP A 238 -19.97 -35.52 -16.59
N ILE A 239 -20.02 -34.20 -16.39
CA ILE A 239 -20.81 -33.29 -17.22
C ILE A 239 -20.12 -32.99 -18.56
N GLY A 240 -18.80 -32.90 -18.54
CA GLY A 240 -17.96 -32.44 -19.63
C GLY A 240 -17.68 -30.93 -19.53
N ILE A 241 -16.43 -30.55 -19.84
CA ILE A 241 -15.94 -29.17 -19.71
C ILE A 241 -16.76 -28.16 -20.52
N ASP A 242 -17.26 -28.56 -21.69
CA ASP A 242 -18.05 -27.68 -22.57
C ASP A 242 -19.45 -27.37 -22.03
N ARG A 243 -19.97 -28.21 -21.14
CA ARG A 243 -21.35 -28.15 -20.64
C ARG A 243 -21.46 -27.76 -19.17
N VAL A 244 -20.36 -27.76 -18.42
CA VAL A 244 -20.40 -27.45 -16.98
C VAL A 244 -20.88 -26.02 -16.70
N SER A 245 -20.52 -25.06 -17.56
CA SER A 245 -20.95 -23.66 -17.43
C SER A 245 -22.48 -23.52 -17.44
N SER A 246 -23.14 -24.11 -18.44
CA SER A 246 -24.60 -24.08 -18.54
C SER A 246 -25.26 -24.90 -17.44
N ARG A 247 -24.69 -26.05 -17.05
CA ARG A 247 -25.19 -26.88 -15.95
C ARG A 247 -25.17 -26.16 -14.60
N VAL A 248 -24.18 -25.31 -14.34
CA VAL A 248 -24.03 -24.62 -13.05
C VAL A 248 -24.85 -23.33 -12.99
N VAL A 249 -24.83 -22.51 -14.04
CA VAL A 249 -25.40 -21.15 -14.00
C VAL A 249 -26.81 -21.07 -14.57
N ASN A 250 -27.15 -21.93 -15.54
CA ASN A 250 -28.39 -21.81 -16.32
C ASN A 250 -29.12 -23.17 -16.43
N SER A 251 -29.30 -23.85 -15.30
CA SER A 251 -29.96 -25.15 -15.23
C SER A 251 -31.30 -25.08 -14.51
N LYS A 252 -32.32 -25.70 -15.11
CA LYS A 252 -33.64 -25.90 -14.48
C LYS A 252 -33.63 -27.01 -13.41
N GLN A 253 -32.56 -27.79 -13.32
CA GLN A 253 -32.42 -28.90 -12.36
C GLN A 253 -31.94 -28.44 -10.98
N GLY A 254 -31.71 -27.14 -10.79
CA GLY A 254 -31.17 -26.57 -9.56
C GLY A 254 -29.67 -26.80 -9.36
N PRO A 255 -29.10 -26.25 -8.27
CA PRO A 255 -27.68 -26.38 -7.96
C PRO A 255 -27.26 -27.85 -7.77
N PRO A 256 -26.05 -28.25 -8.24
CA PRO A 256 -25.54 -29.58 -7.94
C PRO A 256 -25.38 -29.77 -6.43
N LYS A 257 -25.76 -30.94 -5.93
CA LYS A 257 -25.58 -31.32 -4.53
C LYS A 257 -24.32 -32.17 -4.43
N PHE A 258 -23.48 -31.85 -3.47
CA PHE A 258 -22.26 -32.60 -3.16
C PHE A 258 -22.41 -33.24 -1.78
N GLU A 259 -21.96 -34.49 -1.67
CA GLU A 259 -21.89 -35.18 -0.38
C GLU A 259 -20.66 -34.70 0.38
N THR A 260 -20.71 -34.72 1.71
CA THR A 260 -19.54 -34.40 2.55
C THR A 260 -18.42 -35.41 2.24
N PRO A 261 -17.24 -34.95 1.75
CA PRO A 261 -16.11 -35.82 1.50
C PRO A 261 -15.64 -36.55 2.76
N ASN A 262 -14.84 -37.60 2.57
CA ASN A 262 -14.12 -38.22 3.68
C ASN A 262 -13.02 -37.26 4.19
N PHE A 263 -13.18 -36.78 5.43
CA PHE A 263 -12.23 -35.91 6.11
C PHE A 263 -11.32 -36.66 7.10
N SER A 264 -11.05 -37.96 6.90
CA SER A 264 -10.13 -38.72 7.75
C SER A 264 -8.78 -37.99 7.96
N ILE A 265 -8.22 -38.07 9.17
CA ILE A 265 -6.98 -37.39 9.53
C ILE A 265 -5.82 -37.65 8.56
N SER A 266 -5.65 -38.89 8.10
CA SER A 266 -4.59 -39.26 7.16
C SER A 266 -4.68 -38.47 5.85
N ARG A 267 -5.90 -38.27 5.35
CA ARG A 267 -6.16 -37.52 4.11
C ARG A 267 -5.97 -36.02 4.31
N LEU A 268 -6.35 -35.48 5.47
CA LEU A 268 -6.07 -34.09 5.81
C LEU A 268 -4.57 -33.80 5.86
N ILE A 269 -3.78 -34.71 6.43
CA ILE A 269 -2.33 -34.59 6.48
C ILE A 269 -1.73 -34.68 5.06
N GLU A 270 -2.15 -35.65 4.24
CA GLU A 270 -1.71 -35.78 2.86
C GLU A 270 -1.93 -34.50 2.05
N PHE A 271 -3.16 -33.96 2.07
CA PHE A 271 -3.48 -32.72 1.37
C PHE A 271 -2.79 -31.49 1.98
N GLY A 272 -2.62 -31.47 3.29
CA GLY A 272 -1.91 -30.39 3.97
C GLY A 272 -0.44 -30.30 3.54
N GLU A 273 0.25 -31.43 3.42
CA GLU A 273 1.62 -31.47 2.90
C GLU A 273 1.71 -31.05 1.43
N LEU A 274 0.72 -31.39 0.60
CA LEU A 274 0.66 -30.91 -0.78
C LEU A 274 0.51 -29.38 -0.86
N ILE A 275 -0.37 -28.78 -0.05
CA ILE A 275 -0.56 -27.32 0.01
C ILE A 275 0.72 -26.64 0.50
N LYS A 276 1.36 -27.21 1.53
CA LYS A 276 2.63 -26.69 2.07
C LYS A 276 3.76 -26.75 1.04
N ALA A 277 3.87 -27.85 0.29
CA ALA A 277 4.84 -27.98 -0.79
C ALA A 277 4.59 -26.96 -1.91
N GLU A 278 3.33 -26.66 -2.23
CA GLU A 278 2.94 -25.61 -3.19
C GLU A 278 3.33 -24.21 -2.70
N GLN A 279 3.08 -23.89 -1.42
CA GLN A 279 3.52 -22.64 -0.81
C GLN A 279 5.04 -22.49 -0.84
N GLN A 280 5.78 -23.53 -0.44
CA GLN A 280 7.25 -23.54 -0.49
C GLN A 280 7.76 -23.37 -1.92
N ARG A 281 7.09 -23.98 -2.91
CA ARG A 281 7.44 -23.80 -4.32
C ARG A 281 7.23 -22.36 -4.77
N LEU A 282 6.15 -21.70 -4.35
CA LEU A 282 5.92 -20.28 -4.66
C LEU A 282 6.99 -19.37 -4.05
N GLU A 283 7.39 -19.65 -2.81
CA GLU A 283 8.48 -18.95 -2.12
C GLU A 283 9.83 -19.14 -2.83
N LEU A 284 10.16 -20.39 -3.20
CA LEU A 284 11.38 -20.74 -3.93
C LEU A 284 11.36 -20.24 -5.37
N SER A 285 10.20 -20.24 -6.03
CA SER A 285 9.97 -19.64 -7.34
C SER A 285 9.81 -18.13 -7.28
N GLY A 286 10.23 -17.49 -6.18
CA GLY A 286 10.24 -16.05 -5.92
C GLY A 286 11.03 -15.18 -6.92
N LEU A 287 11.12 -15.59 -8.19
CA LEU A 287 11.39 -14.80 -9.40
C LEU A 287 10.50 -13.55 -9.53
N ALA A 288 9.48 -13.36 -8.69
CA ALA A 288 8.84 -12.06 -8.52
C ALA A 288 9.81 -10.98 -7.97
N ARG A 289 10.88 -11.37 -7.25
CA ARG A 289 11.99 -10.46 -6.92
C ARG A 289 12.88 -10.15 -8.12
N GLU A 290 13.05 -11.09 -9.06
CA GLU A 290 13.80 -10.83 -10.30
C GLU A 290 13.03 -9.97 -11.30
N TYR A 291 11.69 -10.04 -11.31
CA TYR A 291 10.85 -9.17 -12.16
C TYR A 291 10.61 -7.77 -11.58
N ASN A 292 10.62 -7.61 -10.25
CA ASN A 292 10.51 -6.30 -9.58
C ASN A 292 11.86 -5.65 -9.26
N GLN A 293 12.97 -6.34 -9.50
CA GLN A 293 14.27 -5.68 -9.61
C GLN A 293 14.37 -5.09 -11.01
N VAL A 294 14.25 -3.76 -11.10
CA VAL A 294 14.77 -2.99 -12.22
C VAL A 294 16.14 -3.57 -12.59
N PRO A 295 16.42 -3.93 -13.85
CA PRO A 295 17.69 -4.51 -14.23
C PRO A 295 18.82 -3.59 -13.78
N SER A 296 19.57 -4.03 -12.77
CA SER A 296 20.86 -3.46 -12.47
C SER A 296 21.77 -3.83 -13.63
N LEU A 297 21.86 -2.96 -14.63
CA LEU A 297 22.79 -3.08 -15.75
C LEU A 297 24.22 -2.91 -15.23
N THR A 298 24.76 -3.94 -14.60
CA THR A 298 26.19 -4.11 -14.40
C THR A 298 26.54 -5.60 -14.48
N SER A 299 26.90 -6.08 -15.67
CA SER A 299 28.17 -6.80 -15.90
C SER A 299 28.38 -7.14 -17.37
N GLN A 300 29.36 -6.43 -17.94
CA GLN A 300 30.41 -6.84 -18.88
C GLN A 300 30.24 -8.09 -19.75
N ALA A 301 30.38 -7.87 -21.07
CA ALA A 301 31.13 -8.66 -22.05
C ALA A 301 31.04 -7.90 -23.39
N SER A 302 32.04 -7.65 -24.23
CA SER A 302 33.46 -8.01 -24.32
C SER A 302 34.07 -7.01 -25.33
N ASN A 303 35.34 -6.64 -25.20
CA ASN A 303 36.14 -6.40 -26.40
C ASN A 303 37.63 -6.65 -26.13
N THR A 304 38.18 -7.40 -27.07
CA THR A 304 39.47 -8.06 -27.14
C THR A 304 40.65 -7.13 -27.46
N ASN A 305 41.84 -7.63 -27.09
CA ASN A 305 43.17 -7.40 -27.66
C ASN A 305 43.95 -6.15 -27.19
N THR A 306 45.04 -6.35 -26.44
CA THR A 306 46.39 -6.62 -27.01
C THR A 306 47.49 -6.68 -25.93
N ASN A 307 48.53 -7.47 -26.22
CA ASN A 307 49.93 -7.32 -25.80
C ASN A 307 50.45 -7.99 -24.50
N THR A 308 50.91 -9.22 -24.71
CA THR A 308 52.32 -9.68 -24.58
C THR A 308 53.12 -9.54 -23.28
N ASN A 309 53.71 -10.69 -22.91
CA ASN A 309 55.02 -10.93 -22.29
C ASN A 309 55.13 -11.04 -20.77
N SER A 310 55.01 -12.30 -20.32
CA SER A 310 56.02 -13.10 -19.61
C SER A 310 56.94 -12.48 -18.55
N ASN A 311 56.94 -13.20 -17.42
CA ASN A 311 58.01 -13.43 -16.44
C ASN A 311 58.36 -12.29 -15.48
N TYR A 312 58.15 -12.49 -14.17
CA TYR A 312 59.20 -12.94 -13.23
C TYR A 312 58.65 -13.05 -11.79
N THR A 313 58.84 -14.23 -11.20
CA THR A 313 58.95 -14.57 -9.77
C THR A 313 60.11 -13.73 -9.15
N ILE A 314 60.24 -13.32 -7.87
CA ILE A 314 60.27 -14.01 -6.56
C ILE A 314 60.27 -12.91 -5.42
N PRO A 315 60.40 -13.18 -4.09
CA PRO A 315 59.54 -12.63 -3.02
C PRO A 315 60.38 -11.90 -1.94
N THR A 316 60.10 -12.16 -0.65
CA THR A 316 60.91 -11.99 0.60
C THR A 316 60.64 -10.75 1.49
N PRO A 317 60.87 -10.84 2.83
CA PRO A 317 59.82 -10.71 3.84
C PRO A 317 60.19 -9.80 5.05
N ASP A 318 59.28 -9.81 6.03
CA ASP A 318 59.47 -9.56 7.47
C ASP A 318 59.84 -8.16 8.02
N GLN A 319 58.80 -7.55 8.63
CA GLN A 319 58.72 -7.16 10.06
C GLN A 319 59.59 -6.00 10.62
N PRO A 320 59.33 -5.47 11.85
CA PRO A 320 58.07 -5.01 12.45
C PRO A 320 58.26 -3.76 13.38
N GLN A 321 57.19 -3.39 14.11
CA GLN A 321 57.14 -2.78 15.46
C GLN A 321 56.83 -1.27 15.71
N ALA A 322 55.60 -1.11 16.22
CA ALA A 322 54.99 -0.28 17.27
C ALA A 322 55.73 0.80 18.11
N ASN A 323 54.89 1.79 18.47
CA ASN A 323 54.73 2.54 19.75
C ASN A 323 55.63 3.75 20.10
N HIS A 324 55.02 4.95 20.27
CA HIS A 324 54.68 5.57 21.58
C HIS A 324 54.14 7.02 21.47
N LYS A 325 53.51 7.50 22.56
CA LYS A 325 52.62 8.68 22.75
C LYS A 325 53.32 9.99 23.18
N ALA A 326 52.63 11.12 22.91
CA ALA A 326 52.50 12.40 23.68
C ALA A 326 53.73 13.35 23.76
N PRO A 327 53.60 14.70 23.96
CA PRO A 327 52.66 15.40 24.85
C PRO A 327 52.08 16.78 24.37
N VAL A 328 51.57 17.54 25.36
CA VAL A 328 50.59 18.66 25.43
C VAL A 328 51.22 20.07 25.40
N SER A 329 50.50 21.12 24.92
CA SER A 329 50.45 22.48 25.54
C SER A 329 49.56 23.52 24.79
N ASN A 330 48.68 24.20 25.55
CA ASN A 330 47.99 25.50 25.29
C ASN A 330 48.95 26.69 25.62
N PRO A 331 48.70 28.02 25.32
CA PRO A 331 47.51 28.79 25.81
C PRO A 331 47.11 30.19 25.16
N VAL A 332 46.03 30.80 25.71
CA VAL A 332 45.71 32.26 25.96
C VAL A 332 44.92 33.18 24.96
N ILE A 333 43.72 33.64 25.42
CA ILE A 333 43.07 35.02 25.54
C ILE A 333 43.21 36.03 24.36
N SER A 334 42.19 36.74 23.80
CA SER A 334 41.35 37.83 24.38
C SER A 334 40.26 38.38 23.42
N GLU A 335 39.10 38.71 24.01
CA GLU A 335 38.26 39.93 23.85
C GLU A 335 37.96 40.64 22.51
N SER A 336 36.64 40.77 22.29
CA SER A 336 35.87 42.03 22.17
C SER A 336 35.43 42.61 20.80
N THR A 337 34.12 42.94 20.81
CA THR A 337 33.42 44.05 20.15
C THR A 337 33.08 44.00 18.65
N SER A 338 31.76 44.01 18.40
CA SER A 338 31.10 44.46 17.16
C SER A 338 31.33 45.96 16.92
N PRO A 339 31.08 46.47 15.69
CA PRO A 339 29.81 47.16 15.48
C PRO A 339 29.18 47.00 14.08
N LYS A 340 27.88 47.34 14.04
CA LYS A 340 26.97 47.56 12.89
C LYS A 340 27.44 48.74 12.01
N VAL A 341 27.07 48.76 10.72
CA VAL A 341 26.43 49.86 9.91
C VAL A 341 26.14 49.29 8.49
N THR A 342 24.89 49.10 8.04
CA THR A 342 23.92 49.98 7.32
C THR A 342 24.16 50.23 5.81
N ASN A 343 23.09 49.99 5.05
CA ASN A 343 22.76 50.14 3.61
C ASN A 343 23.37 51.30 2.79
N GLY A 344 23.49 51.09 1.46
CA GLY A 344 23.47 52.17 0.45
C GLY A 344 23.80 51.74 -0.98
N LEU A 345 22.93 52.09 -1.93
CA LEU A 345 22.96 51.78 -3.38
C LEU A 345 24.01 52.62 -4.17
N TYR A 346 24.46 52.10 -5.35
CA TYR A 346 24.28 52.66 -6.71
C TYR A 346 25.39 52.24 -7.72
N GLN A 347 24.93 51.69 -8.86
CA GLN A 347 25.43 51.73 -10.25
C GLN A 347 26.94 51.87 -10.60
N SER A 348 27.42 50.97 -11.47
CA SER A 348 28.04 51.34 -12.77
C SER A 348 28.34 50.11 -13.65
N GLN A 349 28.08 50.25 -14.96
CA GLN A 349 28.50 49.33 -16.01
C GLN A 349 29.88 49.74 -16.54
N THR A 350 30.75 48.77 -16.82
CA THR A 350 31.32 48.42 -18.15
C THR A 350 32.73 47.83 -18.01
N GLY A 351 33.00 46.70 -18.70
CA GLY A 351 34.37 46.19 -18.88
C GLY A 351 34.53 44.67 -18.90
N GLN A 352 34.09 44.04 -19.99
CA GLN A 352 34.58 42.80 -20.63
C GLN A 352 35.39 41.77 -19.82
N HIS A 353 34.85 40.54 -19.70
CA HIS A 353 35.67 39.32 -19.73
C HIS A 353 34.95 38.15 -20.41
N ASN A 354 35.77 37.36 -21.10
CA ASN A 354 35.45 36.29 -22.05
C ASN A 354 34.48 35.22 -21.53
N GLY A 355 33.53 34.90 -22.41
CA GLY A 355 32.45 33.95 -22.18
C GLY A 355 32.92 32.50 -22.02
N SER A 356 32.66 31.97 -20.84
CA SER A 356 32.40 30.55 -20.63
C SER A 356 30.89 30.37 -20.53
N LYS A 357 30.31 29.56 -21.42
CA LYS A 357 28.88 29.22 -21.45
C LYS A 357 28.51 28.50 -20.15
N MET A 358 27.75 29.17 -19.29
CA MET A 358 27.03 28.54 -18.19
C MET A 358 25.93 27.62 -18.74
N PRO A 359 25.68 26.42 -18.18
CA PRO A 359 24.46 25.67 -18.47
C PRO A 359 23.27 26.44 -17.91
N LEU A 360 22.25 26.66 -18.75
CA LEU A 360 21.01 27.32 -18.35
C LEU A 360 20.20 26.45 -17.39
N ASP A 361 19.71 27.04 -16.31
CA ASP A 361 18.68 26.48 -15.43
C ASP A 361 17.33 26.52 -16.16
N LEU A 362 16.98 25.44 -16.87
CA LEU A 362 15.71 25.26 -17.59
C LEU A 362 14.71 24.58 -16.66
N GLY A 363 13.68 25.32 -16.23
CA GLY A 363 12.63 24.89 -15.30
C GLY A 363 11.67 23.80 -15.80
N LEU A 364 12.22 22.69 -16.30
CA LEU A 364 11.56 21.41 -16.56
C LEU A 364 12.05 20.41 -15.51
N ASP A 365 11.14 19.63 -14.93
CA ASP A 365 11.49 18.56 -13.99
C ASP A 365 12.42 17.51 -14.64
N LEU A 366 13.38 17.01 -13.86
CA LEU A 366 14.39 16.04 -14.33
C LEU A 366 13.73 14.82 -14.98
N GLU A 367 12.59 14.38 -14.44
CA GLU A 367 11.81 13.26 -14.96
C GLU A 367 11.32 13.48 -16.41
N THR A 368 10.87 14.69 -16.75
CA THR A 368 10.42 14.99 -18.13
C THR A 368 11.63 15.12 -19.07
N GLN A 369 12.78 15.59 -18.58
CA GLN A 369 14.01 15.65 -19.38
C GLN A 369 14.52 14.23 -19.72
N ASP A 370 14.55 13.33 -18.75
CA ASP A 370 14.93 11.92 -18.94
C ASP A 370 13.96 11.22 -19.91
N GLN A 371 12.65 11.46 -19.76
CA GLN A 371 11.61 10.91 -20.63
C GLN A 371 11.72 11.39 -22.08
N ILE A 372 12.10 12.65 -22.32
CA ILE A 372 12.37 13.16 -23.68
C ILE A 372 13.57 12.42 -24.28
N GLY A 373 14.62 12.20 -23.48
CA GLY A 373 15.80 11.45 -23.90
C GLY A 373 15.46 10.02 -24.33
N GLU A 374 14.68 9.30 -23.52
CA GLU A 374 14.25 7.92 -23.84
C GLU A 374 13.41 7.85 -25.12
N LEU A 375 12.45 8.76 -25.30
CA LEU A 375 11.57 8.75 -26.47
C LEU A 375 12.31 9.08 -27.76
N LEU A 376 13.25 10.02 -27.72
CA LEU A 376 14.11 10.32 -28.88
C LEU A 376 15.08 9.17 -29.18
N ALA A 377 15.65 8.53 -28.14
CA ALA A 377 16.52 7.36 -28.32
C ALA A 377 15.78 6.16 -28.96
N GLN A 378 14.48 6.02 -28.69
CA GLN A 378 13.60 5.03 -29.32
C GLN A 378 13.15 5.43 -30.75
N GLY A 379 13.57 6.62 -31.22
CA GLY A 379 13.26 7.14 -32.56
C GLY A 379 11.82 7.66 -32.68
N TYR A 380 11.19 8.01 -31.57
CA TYR A 380 9.84 8.57 -31.57
C TYR A 380 9.84 10.07 -31.81
N ARG A 381 8.81 10.53 -32.51
CA ARG A 381 8.62 11.95 -32.80
C ARG A 381 7.88 12.61 -31.65
N LEU A 382 8.41 13.73 -31.16
CA LEU A 382 7.79 14.48 -30.07
C LEU A 382 7.05 15.71 -30.60
N THR A 383 5.85 15.97 -30.09
CA THR A 383 5.08 17.20 -30.32
C THR A 383 4.47 17.67 -29.01
N ILE A 384 3.97 18.90 -28.99
CA ILE A 384 3.15 19.39 -27.87
C ILE A 384 1.71 19.61 -28.32
N GLU A 385 0.79 19.50 -27.38
CA GLU A 385 -0.56 19.97 -27.55
C GLU A 385 -0.95 20.91 -26.42
N TYR A 386 -1.70 21.97 -26.73
CA TYR A 386 -2.03 23.01 -25.75
C TYR A 386 -3.46 23.50 -25.88
N GLY A 387 -4.00 24.04 -24.78
CA GLY A 387 -5.36 24.57 -24.73
C GLY A 387 -5.71 25.25 -23.41
N ASN A 388 -6.71 26.12 -23.43
CA ASN A 388 -7.29 26.67 -22.21
C ASN A 388 -8.24 25.66 -21.54
N GLU A 389 -8.55 25.89 -20.26
CA GLU A 389 -9.32 24.95 -19.42
C GLU A 389 -10.64 24.49 -20.07
N ARG A 390 -11.38 25.42 -20.70
CA ARG A 390 -12.65 25.12 -21.38
C ARG A 390 -12.47 24.17 -22.56
N ARG A 391 -11.39 24.29 -23.34
CA ARG A 391 -11.11 23.44 -24.51
C ARG A 391 -10.63 22.06 -24.10
N VAL A 392 -9.78 22.00 -23.08
CA VAL A 392 -9.21 20.76 -22.53
C VAL A 392 -10.31 19.90 -21.90
N LYS A 393 -11.26 20.48 -21.17
CA LYS A 393 -12.43 19.76 -20.61
C LYS A 393 -13.29 19.07 -21.68
N ASN A 394 -13.29 19.59 -22.91
CA ASN A 394 -14.00 19.02 -24.06
C ASN A 394 -13.08 18.25 -25.02
N ASN A 395 -11.87 17.90 -24.57
CA ASN A 395 -10.85 17.17 -25.34
C ASN A 395 -10.43 17.83 -26.67
N ALA A 396 -10.58 19.15 -26.79
CA ALA A 396 -10.27 19.92 -27.99
C ALA A 396 -8.89 20.59 -27.88
N TRP A 397 -7.84 19.87 -28.25
CA TRP A 397 -6.45 20.32 -28.15
C TRP A 397 -5.94 20.96 -29.45
N LYS A 398 -5.06 21.96 -29.35
CA LYS A 398 -4.30 22.46 -30.51
C LYS A 398 -2.94 21.79 -30.55
N SER A 399 -2.59 21.21 -31.70
CA SER A 399 -1.26 20.62 -31.91
C SER A 399 -0.24 21.69 -32.27
N GLY A 400 0.87 21.69 -31.55
CA GLY A 400 2.07 22.44 -31.89
C GLY A 400 2.94 21.70 -32.88
N ASN A 401 3.98 22.38 -33.36
CA ASN A 401 4.93 21.79 -34.29
C ASN A 401 5.73 20.64 -33.63
N PRO A 402 6.34 19.74 -34.40
CA PRO A 402 7.29 18.75 -33.87
C PRO A 402 8.49 19.40 -33.19
N LEU A 403 9.02 18.74 -32.16
CA LEU A 403 10.30 19.09 -31.54
C LEU A 403 11.46 18.51 -32.38
N PRO A 404 12.67 19.07 -32.26
CA PRO A 404 13.89 18.50 -32.86
C PRO A 404 14.08 17.02 -32.52
N GLU A 405 14.35 16.18 -33.53
CA GLU A 405 14.37 14.71 -33.39
C GLU A 405 15.77 14.15 -33.11
N ASN A 406 16.84 14.89 -33.41
CA ASN A 406 18.22 14.36 -33.42
C ASN A 406 19.08 14.82 -32.23
N ASN A 407 18.58 15.71 -31.38
CA ASN A 407 19.35 16.25 -30.27
C ASN A 407 18.45 16.53 -29.07
N VAL A 408 18.66 15.78 -27.98
CA VAL A 408 17.89 15.87 -26.74
C VAL A 408 18.00 17.28 -26.12
N SER A 409 19.18 17.89 -26.15
CA SER A 409 19.38 19.24 -25.60
C SER A 409 18.62 20.30 -26.39
N GLU A 410 18.56 20.18 -27.72
CA GLU A 410 17.77 21.09 -28.56
C GLU A 410 16.27 20.87 -28.39
N ALA A 411 15.84 19.61 -28.19
CA ALA A 411 14.44 19.28 -27.92
C ALA A 411 13.97 19.86 -26.58
N ILE A 412 14.80 19.78 -25.53
CA ILE A 412 14.51 20.36 -24.22
C ILE A 412 14.48 21.90 -24.30
N ALA A 413 15.41 22.52 -25.03
CA ALA A 413 15.42 23.96 -25.24
C ALA A 413 14.15 24.44 -25.98
N ALA A 414 13.80 23.78 -27.10
CA ALA A 414 12.60 24.09 -27.88
C ALA A 414 11.31 23.83 -27.08
N LEU A 415 11.29 22.80 -26.23
CA LEU A 415 10.14 22.54 -25.35
C LEU A 415 9.98 23.66 -24.32
N THR A 416 11.07 24.08 -23.68
CA THR A 416 11.03 25.13 -22.66
C THR A 416 10.56 26.47 -23.23
N GLU A 417 11.02 26.82 -24.43
CA GLU A 417 10.56 27.99 -25.16
C GLU A 417 9.04 27.94 -25.39
N ARG A 418 8.52 26.81 -25.87
CA ARG A 418 7.09 26.65 -26.12
C ARG A 418 6.23 26.61 -24.86
N LEU A 419 6.77 26.10 -23.75
CA LEU A 419 6.11 26.17 -22.44
C LEU A 419 5.96 27.62 -22.00
N ALA A 420 7.01 28.43 -22.18
CA ALA A 420 6.97 29.86 -21.91
C ALA A 420 5.98 30.61 -22.81
N GLU A 421 5.91 30.28 -24.11
CA GLU A 421 4.92 30.85 -25.05
C GLU A 421 3.47 30.54 -24.68
N HIS A 422 3.23 29.39 -24.03
CA HIS A 422 1.90 28.93 -23.63
C HIS A 422 1.63 29.07 -22.13
N LYS A 423 2.33 29.99 -21.44
CA LYS A 423 2.15 30.24 -20.00
C LYS A 423 0.68 30.56 -19.67
N GLY A 424 0.13 29.90 -18.65
CA GLY A 424 -1.30 30.03 -18.30
C GLY A 424 -2.24 29.14 -19.13
N GLN A 425 -1.70 28.20 -19.91
CA GLN A 425 -2.47 27.17 -20.63
C GLN A 425 -2.02 25.77 -20.20
N TYR A 426 -2.91 24.79 -20.36
CA TYR A 426 -2.51 23.39 -20.24
C TYR A 426 -1.65 23.04 -21.45
N VAL A 427 -0.50 22.41 -21.21
CA VAL A 427 0.37 21.86 -22.26
C VAL A 427 0.65 20.40 -21.94
N ARG A 428 0.49 19.53 -22.94
CA ARG A 428 0.86 18.12 -22.88
C ARG A 428 1.89 17.75 -23.92
N LEU A 429 2.87 16.94 -23.52
CA LEU A 429 3.85 16.30 -24.39
C LEU A 429 3.25 15.05 -25.01
N ILE A 430 3.41 14.91 -26.33
CA ILE A 430 2.95 13.76 -27.09
C ILE A 430 4.15 13.07 -27.74
N GLY A 431 4.30 11.77 -27.49
CA GLY A 431 5.22 10.91 -28.23
C GLY A 431 4.47 10.14 -29.32
N ILE A 432 4.99 10.15 -30.54
CA ILE A 432 4.39 9.53 -31.72
C ILE A 432 5.36 8.50 -32.31
N ASP A 433 4.90 7.26 -32.37
CA ASP A 433 5.55 6.21 -33.16
C ASP A 433 5.15 6.39 -34.63
N THR A 434 6.08 6.88 -35.43
CA THR A 434 5.86 7.17 -36.85
C THR A 434 5.72 5.90 -37.70
N LYS A 435 6.24 4.76 -37.24
CA LYS A 435 6.14 3.47 -37.92
C LYS A 435 4.79 2.81 -37.66
N ALA A 436 4.37 2.77 -36.40
CA ALA A 436 3.07 2.20 -36.01
C ALA A 436 1.89 3.19 -36.13
N LYS A 437 2.16 4.47 -36.46
CA LYS A 437 1.19 5.57 -36.57
C LYS A 437 0.28 5.70 -35.34
N ARG A 438 0.85 5.58 -34.14
CA ARG A 438 0.14 5.67 -32.86
C ARG A 438 0.84 6.57 -31.87
N ARG A 439 0.09 7.07 -30.89
CA ARG A 439 0.64 7.81 -29.75
C ARG A 439 1.16 6.81 -28.71
N VAL A 440 2.38 7.05 -28.23
CA VAL A 440 3.06 6.22 -27.23
C VAL A 440 3.20 6.92 -25.88
N LEU A 441 3.05 8.25 -25.86
CA LEU A 441 3.02 9.05 -24.63
C LEU A 441 2.00 10.19 -24.78
N GLU A 442 1.21 10.42 -23.73
CA GLU A 442 0.49 11.67 -23.49
C GLU A 442 0.67 12.13 -22.03
N LYS A 443 1.50 13.14 -21.78
CA LYS A 443 1.79 13.63 -20.42
C LYS A 443 1.53 15.13 -20.32
N ILE A 444 0.70 15.57 -19.37
CA ILE A 444 0.53 17.01 -19.09
C ILE A 444 1.77 17.51 -18.35
N ILE A 445 2.48 18.44 -18.96
CA ILE A 445 3.75 18.99 -18.46
C ILE A 445 3.61 20.45 -18.00
N GLN A 446 2.47 21.09 -18.26
CA GLN A 446 2.14 22.42 -17.76
C GLN A 446 0.64 22.54 -17.50
N ARG A 447 0.28 23.23 -16.42
CA ARG A 447 -1.09 23.62 -16.06
C ARG A 447 -1.16 25.15 -15.91
N PRO A 448 -2.30 25.80 -16.20
CA PRO A 448 -2.49 27.25 -16.09
C PRO A 448 -2.11 27.86 -14.75
#